data_AF-V9H7K1-F1
#
_entry.id   AF-V9H7K1-F1
#
_cell.length_a   1.000
_cell.length_b   1.000
_cell.length_c   1.000
_cell.angle_alpha   90.00
_cell.angle_beta   90.00
_cell.angle_gamma   90.00
#
_symmetry.space_group_name_H-M   'P 1'
#
loop_
_entity.id
_entity.type
_entity.pdbx_description
1 polymer ?
#
loop_
_entity_poly.entity_id
_entity_poly.type
_entity_poly.pdbx_seq_one_letter_code
_entity_poly.pdbx_strand_id
1 'polypeptide(L)'
;MSEPDSFELQQARAAIWELAKFGGQNTQLAMRYVGLFAPINDKLPFDEIYRLLREINGIYLDCSAGDWQKAVQKLLSDKVSGSLKTPLDSHDFLLEALEIVQSFQNTESESTAETAPIVAPSAVAREPPEPFISPSPEQKQARHELNQSMIKKLNCKIFS
;
A
#
# COMPACT_ATOMS: atom_id res chain seq x y z
N MET A 1 27.03 28.08 9.87
CA MET A 1 26.36 26.78 10.08
C MET A 1 25.98 26.73 11.53
N SER A 2 24.70 26.95 11.86
CA SER A 2 24.21 26.72 13.22
C SER A 2 24.20 25.21 13.46
N GLU A 3 24.70 24.76 14.61
CA GLU A 3 24.53 23.36 15.02
C GLU A 3 23.03 23.04 15.07
N PRO A 4 22.60 21.85 14.61
CA PRO A 4 21.22 21.43 14.79
C PRO A 4 20.92 21.38 16.28
N ASP A 5 19.76 21.92 16.67
CA ASP A 5 19.31 21.92 18.05
C ASP A 5 19.31 20.47 18.58
N SER A 6 19.90 20.27 19.77
CA SER A 6 19.97 18.94 20.41
C SER A 6 18.58 18.30 20.52
N PHE A 7 17.52 19.11 20.64
CA PHE A 7 16.15 18.65 20.65
C PHE A 7 15.70 18.13 19.27
N GLU A 8 15.98 18.85 18.19
CA GLU A 8 15.65 18.41 16.82
C GLU A 8 16.36 17.09 16.47
N LEU A 9 17.63 16.93 16.87
CA LEU A 9 18.36 15.68 16.67
C LEU A 9 17.72 14.51 17.42
N GLN A 10 17.22 14.75 18.64
CA GLN A 10 16.51 13.73 19.42
C GLN A 10 15.21 13.32 18.72
N GLN A 11 14.42 14.28 18.23
CA GLN A 11 13.18 14.02 17.51
C GLN A 11 13.41 13.28 16.19
N ALA A 12 14.45 13.67 15.44
CA ALA A 12 14.83 12.98 14.21
C ALA A 12 15.20 11.51 14.48
N ARG A 13 15.97 11.22 15.54
CA ARG A 13 16.31 9.85 15.95
C ARG A 13 15.07 9.06 16.36
N ALA A 14 14.16 9.68 17.11
CA ALA A 14 12.91 9.06 17.51
C ALA A 14 12.03 8.72 16.30
N ALA A 15 11.92 9.63 15.32
CA ALA A 15 11.20 9.39 14.08
C ALA A 15 11.80 8.23 13.27
N ILE A 16 13.13 8.16 13.15
CA ILE A 16 13.81 7.04 12.47
C ILE A 16 13.49 5.71 13.17
N TRP A 17 13.49 5.69 14.51
CA TRP A 17 13.16 4.50 15.27
C TRP A 17 11.72 4.03 15.08
N GLU A 18 10.76 4.95 15.04
CA GLU A 18 9.36 4.62 14.75
C GLU A 18 9.19 4.11 13.32
N LEU A 19 9.84 4.76 12.36
CA LEU A 19 9.76 4.37 10.96
C LEU A 19 10.31 2.96 10.70
N ALA A 20 11.33 2.55 11.45
CA ALA A 20 11.94 1.24 11.34
C ALA A 20 10.98 0.09 11.73
N LYS A 21 9.92 0.36 12.51
CA LYS A 21 8.94 -0.65 12.96
C LYS A 21 8.07 -1.21 11.83
N PHE A 22 7.87 -0.44 10.75
CA PHE A 22 7.04 -0.85 9.62
C PHE A 22 7.71 -1.94 8.77
N GLY A 23 9.02 -1.83 8.58
CA GLY A 23 9.83 -2.75 7.77
C GLY A 23 9.58 -2.68 6.25
N GLY A 24 10.63 -2.97 5.47
CA GLY A 24 10.56 -3.19 4.02
C GLY A 24 9.81 -2.09 3.26
N GLN A 25 8.85 -2.48 2.42
CA GLN A 25 8.05 -1.56 1.61
C GLN A 25 7.10 -0.69 2.46
N ASN A 26 6.68 -1.19 3.63
CA ASN A 26 5.73 -0.48 4.49
C ASN A 26 6.36 0.77 5.11
N THR A 27 7.68 0.77 5.37
CA THR A 27 8.44 1.96 5.74
C THR A 27 8.34 3.06 4.67
N GLN A 28 8.47 2.70 3.39
CA GLN A 28 8.33 3.69 2.31
C GLN A 28 6.92 4.26 2.22
N LEU A 29 5.90 3.40 2.40
CA LEU A 29 4.50 3.83 2.40
C LEU A 29 4.18 4.73 3.60
N ALA A 30 4.68 4.41 4.79
CA ALA A 30 4.54 5.23 5.99
C ALA A 30 5.07 6.65 5.77
N MET A 31 6.27 6.81 5.22
CA MET A 31 6.82 8.14 4.92
C MET A 31 6.02 8.91 3.87
N ARG A 32 5.54 8.22 2.81
CA ARG A 32 4.71 8.85 1.78
C ARG A 32 3.36 9.29 2.34
N TYR A 33 2.79 8.49 3.22
CA TYR A 33 1.56 8.82 3.94
C TYR A 33 1.75 10.01 4.88
N VAL A 34 2.82 10.07 5.67
CA VAL A 34 3.17 11.24 6.50
C VAL A 34 3.30 12.51 5.64
N GLY A 35 3.86 12.39 4.43
CA GLY A 35 3.93 13.49 3.46
C GLY A 35 2.57 14.00 2.95
N LEU A 36 1.45 13.36 3.28
CA LEU A 36 0.11 13.89 3.01
C LEU A 36 -0.30 15.00 4.00
N PHE A 37 0.35 15.06 5.17
CA PHE A 37 0.12 16.09 6.20
C PHE A 37 1.00 17.33 5.99
N ALA A 38 1.97 17.26 5.07
CA ALA A 38 2.89 18.37 4.82
C ALA A 38 2.15 19.58 4.19
N PRO A 39 2.38 20.81 4.70
CA PRO A 39 1.86 22.02 4.07
C PRO A 39 2.40 22.18 2.64
N ILE A 40 1.64 22.86 1.78
CA ILE A 40 1.94 22.98 0.33
C ILE A 40 3.33 23.59 0.06
N ASN A 41 3.81 24.48 0.93
CA ASN A 41 5.07 25.20 0.78
C ASN A 41 6.03 25.00 1.94
N ASP A 42 5.79 24.01 2.81
CA ASP A 42 6.61 23.81 4.00
C ASP A 42 6.86 22.33 4.29
N LYS A 43 7.85 22.06 5.14
CA LYS A 43 8.19 20.72 5.60
C LYS A 43 7.57 20.47 6.97
N LEU A 44 7.22 19.22 7.22
CA LEU A 44 6.86 18.81 8.58
C LEU A 44 8.11 18.86 9.46
N PRO A 45 8.05 19.48 10.65
CA PRO A 45 9.13 19.40 11.61
C PRO A 45 9.24 17.97 12.18
N PHE A 46 10.41 17.60 12.69
CA PHE A 46 10.69 16.21 13.08
C PHE A 46 9.82 15.71 14.24
N ASP A 47 9.38 16.61 15.13
CA ASP A 47 8.44 16.30 16.20
C ASP A 47 7.05 15.91 15.67
N GLU A 48 6.55 16.65 14.67
CA GLU A 48 5.31 16.31 13.96
C GLU A 48 5.44 15.01 13.17
N ILE A 49 6.58 14.78 12.49
CA ILE A 49 6.85 13.51 11.81
C ILE A 49 6.84 12.36 12.84
N TYR A 50 7.50 12.53 13.98
CA TYR A 50 7.53 11.52 15.04
C TYR A 50 6.13 11.24 15.60
N ARG A 51 5.34 12.30 15.86
CA ARG A 51 3.95 12.19 16.33
C ARG A 51 3.09 11.41 15.35
N LEU A 52 3.10 11.79 14.07
CA LEU A 52 2.35 11.11 13.02
C LEU A 52 2.77 9.65 12.89
N LEU A 53 4.08 9.35 12.91
CA LEU A 53 4.58 7.97 12.85
C LEU A 53 4.13 7.12 14.05
N ARG A 54 4.08 7.70 15.25
CA ARG A 54 3.56 7.02 16.46
C ARG A 54 2.07 6.68 16.31
N GLU A 55 1.28 7.64 15.84
CA GLU A 55 -0.17 7.47 15.63
C GLU A 55 -0.44 6.39 14.58
N ILE A 56 0.21 6.46 13.42
CA ILE A 56 0.02 5.45 12.36
C ILE A 56 0.60 4.09 12.71
N ASN A 57 1.62 4.00 13.58
CA ASN A 57 2.12 2.71 14.04
C ASN A 57 1.07 1.98 14.89
N GLY A 58 0.21 2.69 15.64
CA GLY A 58 -0.94 2.08 16.30
C GLY A 58 -1.90 1.45 15.30
N ILE A 59 -2.31 2.22 14.29
CA ILE A 59 -3.22 1.76 13.23
C ILE A 59 -2.61 0.58 12.43
N TYR A 60 -1.31 0.63 12.15
CA TYR A 60 -0.60 -0.41 11.42
C TYR A 60 -0.56 -1.74 12.17
N LEU A 61 -0.47 -1.73 13.49
CA LEU A 61 -0.49 -2.96 14.30
C LEU A 61 -1.88 -3.60 14.36
N ASP A 62 -2.94 -2.83 14.13
CA ASP A 62 -4.33 -3.30 14.17
C ASP A 62 -4.84 -3.80 12.80
N CYS A 63 -4.02 -3.77 11.75
CA CYS A 63 -4.39 -4.24 10.42
C CYS A 63 -3.34 -5.19 9.80
N SER A 64 -3.73 -5.94 8.78
CA SER A 64 -2.76 -6.75 8.04
C SER A 64 -1.84 -5.86 7.18
N ALA A 65 -0.60 -6.31 6.95
CA ALA A 65 0.32 -5.60 6.07
C ALA A 65 -0.23 -5.40 4.65
N GLY A 66 -1.07 -6.33 4.16
CA GLY A 66 -1.74 -6.22 2.87
C GLY A 66 -2.81 -5.13 2.86
N ASP A 67 -3.58 -5.00 3.94
CA ASP A 67 -4.63 -3.98 4.07
C ASP A 67 -4.03 -2.59 4.15
N TRP A 68 -3.00 -2.45 4.98
CA TRP A 68 -2.19 -1.24 5.05
C TRP A 68 -1.71 -0.80 3.65
N GLN A 69 -1.13 -1.72 2.89
CA GLN A 69 -0.62 -1.42 1.55
C GLN A 69 -1.71 -0.92 0.61
N LYS A 70 -2.85 -1.62 0.56
CA LYS A 70 -3.98 -1.24 -0.30
C LYS A 70 -4.56 0.11 0.11
N ALA A 71 -4.80 0.32 1.40
CA ALA A 71 -5.39 1.55 1.92
C ALA A 71 -4.49 2.77 1.67
N VAL A 72 -3.20 2.68 2.01
CA VAL A 72 -2.26 3.78 1.77
C VAL A 72 -2.07 4.05 0.28
N GLN A 73 -1.96 3.01 -0.55
CA GLN A 73 -1.85 3.18 -2.01
C GLN A 73 -3.08 3.88 -2.60
N LYS A 74 -4.30 3.54 -2.13
CA LYS A 74 -5.53 4.22 -2.54
C LYS A 74 -5.47 5.71 -2.26
N LEU A 75 -5.08 6.11 -1.04
CA LEU A 75 -4.96 7.53 -0.68
C LEU A 75 -3.89 8.26 -1.49
N LEU A 76 -2.75 7.62 -1.75
CA LEU A 76 -1.70 8.19 -2.60
C LEU A 76 -2.20 8.38 -4.04
N SER A 77 -2.97 7.44 -4.57
CA SER A 77 -3.60 7.56 -5.88
C SER A 77 -4.66 8.67 -5.90
N ASP A 78 -5.46 8.81 -4.84
CA ASP A 78 -6.47 9.87 -4.72
C ASP A 78 -5.83 11.27 -4.64
N LYS A 79 -4.66 11.40 -4.00
CA LYS A 79 -3.88 12.64 -4.04
C LYS A 79 -3.47 12.98 -5.48
N VAL A 80 -2.93 12.01 -6.21
CA VAL A 80 -2.46 12.20 -7.59
C VAL A 80 -3.61 12.55 -8.54
N SER A 81 -4.80 11.98 -8.33
CA SER A 81 -5.99 12.30 -9.13
C SER A 81 -6.65 13.63 -8.73
N GLY A 82 -6.23 14.24 -7.62
CA GLY A 82 -6.85 15.44 -7.07
C GLY A 82 -8.14 15.20 -6.28
N SER A 83 -8.52 13.93 -6.06
CA SER A 83 -9.69 13.57 -5.25
C SER A 83 -9.44 13.70 -3.75
N LEU A 84 -8.19 13.62 -3.31
CA LEU A 84 -7.78 13.84 -1.92
C LEU A 84 -7.09 15.20 -1.79
N LYS A 85 -7.66 16.07 -0.95
CA LYS A 85 -7.05 17.37 -0.63
C LYS A 85 -5.99 17.18 0.45
N THR A 86 -4.84 17.83 0.26
CA THR A 86 -3.74 17.89 1.25
C THR A 86 -3.39 19.34 1.57
N PRO A 87 -2.91 19.69 2.77
CA PRO A 87 -2.53 18.79 3.86
C PRO A 87 -3.75 18.09 4.49
N LEU A 88 -3.54 16.88 5.01
CA LEU A 88 -4.52 16.20 5.84
C LEU A 88 -4.50 16.77 7.26
N ASP A 89 -5.66 16.79 7.90
CA ASP A 89 -5.82 17.24 9.29
C ASP A 89 -5.91 16.06 10.28
N SER A 90 -6.30 14.87 9.81
CA SER A 90 -6.52 13.67 10.62
C SER A 90 -6.23 12.38 9.85
N HIS A 91 -6.28 11.24 10.57
CA HIS A 91 -6.15 9.90 9.99
C HIS A 91 -7.48 9.32 9.48
N ASP A 92 -8.57 10.09 9.45
CA ASP A 92 -9.92 9.57 9.14
C ASP A 92 -10.00 8.93 7.75
N PHE A 93 -9.38 9.55 6.75
CA PHE A 93 -9.29 8.98 5.40
C PHE A 93 -8.56 7.63 5.35
N LEU A 94 -7.58 7.42 6.23
CA LEU A 94 -6.87 6.13 6.33
C LEU A 94 -7.74 5.07 6.99
N LEU A 95 -8.48 5.45 8.05
CA LEU A 95 -9.41 4.55 8.72
C LEU A 95 -10.55 4.14 7.78
N GLU A 96 -11.12 5.08 7.04
CA GLU A 96 -12.13 4.80 6.01
C GLU A 96 -11.59 3.89 4.90
N ALA A 97 -10.38 4.17 4.39
CA ALA A 97 -9.76 3.33 3.37
C ALA A 97 -9.49 1.90 3.88
N LEU A 98 -9.11 1.75 5.15
CA LEU A 98 -8.91 0.44 5.78
C LEU A 98 -10.23 -0.32 5.93
N GLU A 99 -11.30 0.35 6.37
CA GLU A 99 -12.63 -0.23 6.49
C GLU A 99 -13.13 -0.78 5.14
N ILE A 100 -12.99 0.02 4.08
CA ILE A 100 -13.34 -0.37 2.71
C ILE A 100 -12.53 -1.60 2.26
N VAL A 101 -11.22 -1.61 2.49
CA VAL A 101 -10.35 -2.74 2.09
C VAL A 101 -10.71 -4.03 2.82
N GLN A 102 -11.07 -3.93 4.10
CA GLN A 102 -11.47 -5.07 4.92
C GLN A 102 -12.87 -5.57 4.55
N SER A 103 -13.81 -4.67 4.21
CA SER A 103 -15.17 -5.09 3.82
C SER A 103 -15.19 -5.95 2.56
N PHE A 104 -14.34 -5.67 1.57
CA PHE A 104 -14.27 -6.47 0.34
C PHE A 104 -13.71 -7.88 0.56
N GLN A 105 -12.87 -8.07 1.58
CA GLN A 105 -12.31 -9.39 1.90
C GLN A 105 -13.34 -10.31 2.58
N ASN A 106 -14.26 -9.71 3.35
CA ASN A 106 -15.35 -10.45 3.95
C ASN A 106 -16.38 -10.91 2.90
N THR A 107 -16.53 -10.19 1.78
CA THR A 107 -17.47 -10.57 0.70
C THR A 107 -16.96 -11.65 -0.25
N GLU A 108 -15.64 -11.83 -0.38
CA GLU A 108 -15.06 -12.83 -1.29
C GLU A 108 -15.13 -14.27 -0.73
N SER A 109 -15.36 -14.41 0.59
CA SER A 109 -15.45 -15.71 1.27
C SER A 109 -16.86 -16.34 1.22
N GLU A 110 -17.89 -15.60 0.78
CA GLU A 110 -19.29 -16.07 0.77
C GLU A 110 -19.85 -16.29 -0.66
N SER A 111 -19.03 -16.25 -1.70
CA SER A 111 -19.48 -16.42 -3.09
C SER A 111 -18.75 -17.55 -3.81
N THR A 112 -18.89 -18.78 -3.33
CA THR A 112 -18.60 -19.97 -4.15
C THR A 112 -19.45 -21.18 -3.76
N ALA A 113 -20.78 -21.03 -3.75
CA ALA A 113 -21.67 -22.17 -3.79
C ALA A 113 -23.04 -21.79 -4.38
N GLU A 114 -23.19 -21.82 -5.71
CA GLU A 114 -24.36 -22.46 -6.31
C GLU A 114 -24.12 -22.81 -7.79
N THR A 115 -24.61 -23.98 -8.19
CA THR A 115 -24.27 -24.72 -9.41
C THR A 115 -25.46 -24.74 -10.38
N ALA A 116 -25.29 -24.15 -11.58
CA ALA A 116 -25.89 -24.46 -12.92
C ALA A 116 -27.45 -24.42 -13.11
N PRO A 117 -28.04 -24.47 -14.33
CA PRO A 117 -27.49 -24.56 -15.70
C PRO A 117 -28.08 -23.56 -16.76
N ILE A 118 -27.52 -23.69 -17.97
CA ILE A 118 -27.71 -23.00 -19.26
C ILE A 118 -29.17 -22.94 -19.80
N VAL A 119 -29.62 -21.76 -20.27
CA VAL A 119 -30.46 -21.57 -21.50
C VAL A 119 -30.20 -20.17 -22.09
N ALA A 120 -29.80 -20.10 -23.37
CA ALA A 120 -29.79 -18.87 -24.18
C ALA A 120 -30.98 -18.87 -25.18
N PRO A 121 -31.40 -17.69 -25.68
CA PRO A 121 -31.28 -17.51 -27.13
C PRO A 121 -30.83 -16.10 -27.59
N SER A 122 -29.88 -16.14 -28.53
CA SER A 122 -29.57 -15.29 -29.70
C SER A 122 -29.90 -13.78 -29.82
N ALA A 123 -28.85 -13.10 -30.30
CA ALA A 123 -28.77 -12.05 -31.33
C ALA A 123 -28.88 -10.57 -30.91
N VAL A 124 -27.74 -9.86 -30.88
CA VAL A 124 -27.43 -8.66 -31.69
C VAL A 124 -25.91 -8.48 -31.74
N ALA A 125 -25.38 -8.23 -32.94
CA ALA A 125 -23.96 -8.03 -33.25
C ALA A 125 -23.33 -6.81 -32.54
N ARG A 126 -22.27 -7.07 -31.76
CA ARG A 126 -21.14 -6.16 -31.49
C ARG A 126 -19.89 -7.04 -31.36
N GLU A 127 -18.77 -6.61 -31.94
CA GLU A 127 -17.49 -7.34 -31.84
C GLU A 127 -17.15 -7.66 -30.37
N PRO A 128 -16.59 -8.85 -30.08
CA PRO A 128 -16.26 -9.25 -28.72
C PRO A 128 -15.10 -8.41 -28.17
N PRO A 129 -15.13 -7.94 -26.91
CA PRO A 129 -13.89 -7.56 -26.23
C PRO A 129 -13.00 -8.80 -26.13
N GLU A 130 -11.73 -8.68 -26.52
CA GLU A 130 -10.77 -9.77 -26.43
C GLU A 130 -10.82 -10.43 -25.05
N PRO A 131 -10.83 -11.76 -24.96
CA PRO A 131 -10.83 -12.44 -23.67
C PRO A 131 -9.59 -12.00 -22.91
N PHE A 132 -9.75 -11.53 -21.67
CA PHE A 132 -8.63 -11.44 -20.73
C PHE A 132 -8.07 -12.86 -20.58
N ILE A 133 -7.02 -13.17 -21.35
CA ILE A 133 -6.33 -14.44 -21.28
C ILE A 133 -5.68 -14.48 -19.90
N SER A 134 -6.35 -15.18 -18.97
CA SER A 134 -5.73 -15.58 -17.71
C SER A 134 -4.45 -16.33 -18.06
N PRO A 135 -3.30 -16.01 -17.45
CA PRO A 135 -2.04 -16.64 -17.82
C PRO A 135 -2.18 -18.15 -17.64
N SER A 136 -1.87 -18.88 -18.72
CA SER A 136 -1.85 -20.34 -18.75
C SER A 136 -1.00 -20.86 -17.58
N PRO A 137 -1.31 -22.04 -17.01
CA PRO A 137 -0.47 -22.68 -15.98
C PRO A 137 1.02 -22.69 -16.36
N GLU A 138 1.31 -22.88 -17.65
CA GLU A 138 2.65 -22.88 -18.21
C GLU A 138 3.33 -21.49 -18.12
N GLN A 139 2.57 -20.41 -18.33
CA GLN A 139 3.06 -19.04 -18.18
C GLN A 139 3.26 -18.65 -16.70
N LYS A 140 2.42 -19.17 -15.80
CA LYS A 140 2.59 -18.99 -14.35
C LYS A 140 3.84 -19.72 -13.86
N GLN A 141 4.07 -20.94 -14.34
CA GLN A 141 5.25 -21.73 -14.02
C GLN A 141 6.53 -21.07 -14.55
N ALA A 142 6.54 -20.62 -15.81
CA ALA A 142 7.68 -19.90 -16.40
C ALA A 142 8.02 -18.60 -15.63
N ARG A 143 6.99 -17.87 -15.17
CA ARG A 143 7.19 -16.70 -14.30
C ARG A 143 7.76 -17.06 -12.93
N HIS A 144 7.30 -18.16 -12.33
CA HIS A 144 7.82 -18.64 -11.05
C HIS A 144 9.30 -19.04 -11.17
N GLU A 145 9.67 -19.77 -12.22
CA GLU A 145 11.06 -20.17 -12.49
C GLU A 145 11.98 -18.98 -12.76
N LEU A 146 11.50 -17.98 -13.51
CA LEU A 146 12.25 -16.75 -13.74
C LEU A 146 12.52 -16.00 -12.42
N ASN A 147 11.51 -15.92 -11.55
CA ASN A 147 11.64 -15.27 -10.24
C ASN A 147 12.65 -16.01 -9.34
N GLN A 148 12.55 -17.34 -9.27
CA GLN A 148 13.50 -18.19 -8.54
C GLN A 148 14.94 -18.04 -9.05
N SER A 149 15.12 -17.94 -10.37
CA SER A 149 16.43 -17.72 -10.99
C SER A 149 17.03 -16.36 -10.63
N MET A 150 16.23 -15.30 -10.59
CA MET A 150 16.68 -13.97 -10.17
C MET A 150 17.08 -13.96 -8.69
N ILE A 151 16.29 -14.58 -7.81
CA ILE A 151 16.61 -14.70 -6.37
C ILE A 151 17.93 -15.44 -6.16
N LYS A 152 18.15 -16.57 -6.87
CA LYS A 152 19.43 -17.31 -6.81
C LYS A 152 20.61 -16.46 -7.29
N LYS A 153 20.47 -15.72 -8.40
CA LYS A 153 21.51 -14.82 -8.90
C LYS A 153 21.85 -13.70 -7.92
N LEU A 154 20.85 -13.14 -7.24
CA LEU A 154 21.04 -12.13 -6.21
C LEU A 154 21.81 -12.69 -5.02
N ASN A 155 21.46 -13.90 -4.56
CA ASN A 155 22.16 -14.55 -3.45
C ASN A 155 23.61 -14.93 -3.77
N CYS A 156 23.90 -15.40 -4.98
CA CYS A 156 25.29 -15.69 -5.39
C CYS A 156 26.17 -14.43 -5.47
N LYS A 157 25.57 -13.24 -5.68
CA LYS A 157 26.29 -11.97 -5.81
C LYS A 157 26.57 -11.29 -4.47
N ILE A 158 25.98 -11.79 -3.39
CA ILE A 158 26.17 -11.29 -2.01
C ILE A 158 27.24 -12.11 -1.27
N PHE A 159 27.54 -13.32 -1.74
CA PHE A 159 28.51 -14.25 -1.12
C PHE A 159 29.75 -14.54 -2.01
N SER A 160 30.05 -13.70 -3.00
CA SER A 160 31.31 -13.68 -3.76
C SER A 160 31.94 -12.31 -3.68
#